data_AF-A0A9D8RP01-F1
#
_entry.id   AF-A0A9D8RP01-F1
#
_cell.length_a   1.000
_cell.length_b   1.000
_cell.length_c   1.000
_cell.angle_alpha   90.00
_cell.angle_beta   90.00
_cell.angle_gamma   90.00
#
_symmetry.space_group_name_H-M   'P 1'
#
loop_
_entity.id
_entity.type
_entity.pdbx_description
1 polymer ?
#
loop_
_entity_poly.entity_id
_entity_poly.type
_entity_poly.pdbx_seq_one_letter_code
_entity_poly.pdbx_strand_id
1 'polypeptide(L)'
;MKGFTLIELLVVVLIIGILAAVAVPQYQKAVVKSRYMQLMTAGDAIRRAEEAYYMANGVYTNDLSALDIEYPTSGDFSLAPDVRADGHAAINAVSSKWHMGHIVYFDNHSGAGRGRRECRVYNNDSVLHQVCRGLTNSASGNSVSGYTYYIFQ
;
A
#
# COMPACT_ATOMS: atom_id res chain seq x y z
N MET A 1 1.84 1.37 -57.11
CA MET A 1 1.66 0.99 -55.70
C MET A 1 0.65 1.95 -55.10
N LYS A 2 -0.51 1.46 -54.63
CA LYS A 2 -1.47 2.28 -53.87
C LYS A 2 -0.87 2.47 -52.48
N GLY A 3 -0.15 3.58 -52.30
CA GLY A 3 0.51 3.92 -51.05
C GLY A 3 -0.40 4.76 -50.16
N PHE A 4 -0.36 4.49 -48.87
CA PHE A 4 -0.94 5.32 -47.82
C PHE A 4 -0.52 6.78 -48.02
N THR A 5 -1.46 7.71 -47.89
CA THR A 5 -1.15 9.13 -48.02
C THR A 5 -0.45 9.64 -46.75
N LEU A 6 0.52 10.53 -46.89
CA LEU A 6 1.21 11.16 -45.75
C LEU A 6 0.24 11.92 -44.84
N ILE A 7 -0.85 12.45 -45.41
CA ILE A 7 -1.88 13.18 -44.66
C ILE A 7 -2.76 12.24 -43.83
N GLU A 8 -3.07 11.03 -44.31
CA GLU A 8 -3.78 10.02 -43.52
C GLU A 8 -2.99 9.66 -42.26
N LEU A 9 -1.68 9.47 -42.39
CA LEU A 9 -0.82 9.18 -41.24
C LEU A 9 -0.71 10.36 -40.27
N LEU A 10 -0.71 11.59 -40.77
CA LEU A 10 -0.59 12.79 -39.93
C LEU A 10 -1.81 13.00 -39.02
N VAL A 11 -3.02 12.82 -39.54
CA VAL A 11 -4.25 12.94 -38.74
C VAL A 11 -4.34 11.84 -37.68
N VAL A 12 -3.88 10.62 -37.99
CA VAL A 12 -3.85 9.51 -37.03
C VAL A 12 -2.92 9.81 -35.86
N VAL A 13 -1.71 10.29 -36.12
CA VAL A 13 -0.75 10.64 -35.06
C VAL A 13 -1.29 11.79 -34.20
N LEU A 14 -1.99 12.76 -34.80
CA LEU A 14 -2.63 13.85 -34.07
C LEU A 14 -3.69 13.33 -33.09
N ILE A 15 -4.56 12.42 -33.52
CA ILE A 15 -5.61 11.84 -32.67
C ILE A 15 -4.98 10.99 -31.54
N ILE A 16 -3.99 10.14 -31.85
CA ILE A 16 -3.29 9.33 -30.85
C ILE A 16 -2.59 10.22 -29.81
N GLY A 17 -2.00 11.34 -30.23
CA GLY A 17 -1.37 12.31 -29.33
C GLY A 17 -2.34 12.87 -28.28
N ILE A 18 -3.56 13.22 -28.68
CA ILE A 18 -4.59 13.73 -27.76
C ILE A 18 -5.02 12.63 -26.77
N LEU A 19 -5.26 11.41 -27.25
CA LEU A 19 -5.65 10.29 -26.40
C LEU A 19 -4.56 9.92 -25.40
N ALA A 20 -3.30 9.91 -25.82
CA ALA A 20 -2.15 9.56 -24.98
C ALA A 20 -1.97 10.54 -23.80
N ALA A 21 -2.22 11.84 -24.02
CA ALA A 21 -2.09 12.85 -22.98
C ALA A 21 -3.01 12.60 -21.77
N VAL A 22 -4.21 12.05 -22.00
CA VAL A 22 -5.15 11.70 -20.93
C VAL A 22 -4.91 10.28 -20.42
N ALA A 23 -4.58 9.34 -21.31
CA ALA A 23 -4.44 7.93 -20.97
C ALA A 23 -3.24 7.63 -20.05
N VAL A 24 -2.09 8.27 -20.26
CA VAL A 24 -0.85 8.01 -19.49
C VAL A 24 -1.03 8.28 -17.99
N PRO A 25 -1.48 9.47 -17.52
CA PRO A 25 -1.64 9.72 -16.09
C PRO A 25 -2.71 8.83 -15.46
N GLN A 26 -3.77 8.48 -16.20
CA GLN A 26 -4.80 7.56 -15.73
C GLN A 26 -4.26 6.14 -15.56
N TYR A 27 -3.46 5.65 -16.50
CA TYR A 27 -2.80 4.35 -16.43
C TYR A 27 -1.87 4.25 -15.21
N GLN A 28 -1.05 5.28 -14.97
CA GLN A 28 -0.16 5.33 -13.80
C GLN A 28 -0.94 5.22 -12.47
N LYS A 29 -2.04 5.96 -12.33
CA LYS A 29 -2.92 5.87 -11.15
C LYS A 29 -3.51 4.47 -10.96
N ALA A 30 -3.95 3.83 -12.05
CA ALA A 30 -4.52 2.48 -12.00
C ALA A 30 -3.50 1.45 -11.51
N VAL A 31 -2.27 1.51 -12.04
CA VAL A 31 -1.17 0.62 -11.64
C VAL A 31 -0.80 0.81 -10.16
N VAL A 32 -0.66 2.07 -9.71
CA VAL A 32 -0.37 2.40 -8.31
C VAL A 32 -1.47 1.89 -7.38
N LYS A 33 -2.74 2.12 -7.73
CA LYS A 33 -3.88 1.63 -6.97
C LYS A 33 -3.88 0.11 -6.87
N SER A 34 -3.63 -0.60 -7.98
CA SER A 34 -3.53 -2.07 -7.98
C SER A 34 -2.47 -2.58 -7.02
N ARG A 35 -1.30 -1.93 -6.97
CA ARG A 35 -0.22 -2.29 -6.05
C ARG A 35 -0.62 -2.04 -4.60
N TYR A 36 -1.23 -0.90 -4.31
CA TYR A 36 -1.71 -0.61 -2.96
C TYR A 36 -2.76 -1.63 -2.49
N MET A 37 -3.67 -2.07 -3.36
CA MET A 37 -4.64 -3.12 -3.01
C MET A 37 -3.98 -4.45 -2.63
N GLN A 38 -2.81 -4.77 -3.18
CA GLN A 38 -2.03 -5.94 -2.75
C GLN A 38 -1.53 -5.77 -1.31
N LEU A 39 -0.99 -4.58 -0.97
CA LEU A 39 -0.57 -4.26 0.41
C LEU A 39 -1.75 -4.36 1.39
N MET A 40 -2.91 -3.84 0.99
CA MET A 40 -4.14 -3.94 1.77
C MET A 40 -4.52 -5.38 2.05
N THR A 41 -4.57 -6.21 1.00
CA THR A 41 -4.98 -7.61 1.12
C THR A 41 -4.02 -8.40 2.01
N ALA A 42 -2.71 -8.18 1.86
CA ALA A 42 -1.70 -8.83 2.68
C ALA A 42 -1.78 -8.37 4.15
N GLY A 43 -1.90 -7.06 4.41
CA GLY A 43 -2.05 -6.53 5.76
C GLY A 43 -3.32 -7.03 6.46
N ASP A 44 -4.45 -7.12 5.73
CA ASP A 44 -5.71 -7.65 6.27
C ASP A 44 -5.66 -9.15 6.57
N ALA A 45 -4.92 -9.94 5.79
CA ALA A 45 -4.73 -11.36 6.07
C ALA A 45 -4.01 -11.58 7.40
N ILE A 46 -2.93 -10.83 7.63
CA ILE A 46 -2.14 -10.91 8.88
C ILE A 46 -2.95 -10.38 10.05
N ARG A 47 -3.70 -9.29 9.87
CA ARG A 47 -4.57 -8.77 10.93
C ARG A 47 -5.53 -9.85 11.44
N ARG A 48 -6.15 -10.59 10.53
CA ARG A 48 -7.07 -11.68 10.91
C ARG A 48 -6.35 -12.80 11.66
N ALA A 49 -5.13 -13.12 11.25
CA ALA A 49 -4.30 -14.11 11.94
C ALA A 49 -3.89 -13.63 13.34
N GLU A 50 -3.51 -12.36 13.50
CA GLU A 50 -3.20 -11.75 14.81
C GLU A 50 -4.42 -11.75 15.72
N GLU A 51 -5.60 -11.40 15.19
CA GLU A 51 -6.87 -11.47 15.93
C GLU A 51 -7.18 -12.90 16.38
N ALA A 52 -6.94 -13.90 15.52
CA ALA A 52 -7.12 -15.31 15.89
C ALA A 52 -6.09 -15.77 16.94
N TYR A 53 -4.83 -15.38 16.79
CA TYR A 53 -3.76 -15.66 17.75
C TYR A 53 -4.06 -15.04 19.12
N TYR A 54 -4.57 -13.81 19.15
CA TYR A 54 -5.01 -13.14 20.36
C TYR A 54 -6.18 -13.86 21.03
N MET A 55 -7.14 -14.39 20.26
CA MET A 55 -8.23 -15.19 20.84
C MET A 55 -7.73 -16.49 21.49
N ALA A 56 -6.64 -17.06 20.99
CA ALA A 56 -6.05 -18.28 21.54
C ALA A 56 -5.11 -18.03 22.74
N ASN A 57 -4.30 -16.96 22.69
CA ASN A 57 -3.20 -16.72 23.63
C ASN A 57 -3.41 -15.50 24.54
N GLY A 58 -4.40 -14.65 24.27
CA GLY A 58 -4.68 -13.43 25.02
C GLY A 58 -3.69 -12.28 24.78
N VAL A 59 -2.72 -12.46 23.88
CA VAL A 59 -1.69 -11.47 23.54
C VAL A 59 -1.45 -11.47 22.03
N TYR A 60 -1.03 -10.32 21.48
CA TYR A 60 -0.57 -10.22 20.09
C TYR A 60 0.90 -10.61 20.00
N THR A 61 1.35 -11.06 18.82
CA THR A 61 2.73 -11.51 18.61
C THR A 61 3.49 -10.56 17.68
N ASN A 62 4.80 -10.46 17.86
CA ASN A 62 5.69 -9.83 16.87
C ASN A 62 6.27 -10.87 15.90
N ASP A 63 6.02 -12.15 16.14
CA ASP A 63 6.57 -13.24 15.36
C ASP A 63 5.55 -13.68 14.30
N LEU A 64 5.83 -13.36 13.04
CA LEU A 64 4.99 -13.76 11.91
C LEU A 64 4.93 -15.29 11.74
N SER A 65 5.95 -16.02 12.20
CA SER A 65 5.96 -17.48 12.11
C SER A 65 4.94 -18.15 13.04
N ALA A 66 4.54 -17.47 14.11
CA ALA A 66 3.51 -17.94 15.04
C ALA A 66 2.07 -17.80 14.49
N LEU A 67 1.89 -17.09 13.38
CA LEU A 67 0.58 -16.76 12.81
C LEU A 67 0.05 -17.81 11.82
N ASP A 68 0.83 -18.85 11.50
CA ASP A 68 0.49 -19.92 10.53
C ASP A 68 -0.12 -19.40 9.22
N ILE A 69 0.47 -18.31 8.70
CA ILE A 69 0.06 -17.68 7.45
C ILE A 69 1.19 -17.70 6.44
N GLU A 70 0.81 -17.92 5.19
CA GLU A 70 1.71 -17.68 4.07
C GLU A 70 1.59 -16.23 3.63
N TYR A 71 2.73 -15.54 3.59
CA TYR A 71 2.82 -14.18 3.12
C TYR A 71 3.93 -14.05 2.07
N PRO A 72 3.78 -13.14 1.09
CA PRO A 72 4.81 -12.94 0.07
C PRO A 72 6.08 -12.39 0.73
N THR A 73 7.13 -13.20 0.77
CA THR A 73 8.45 -12.87 1.33
C THR A 73 9.43 -12.33 0.29
N SER A 74 9.09 -12.34 -1.00
CA SER A 74 10.02 -11.98 -2.07
C SER A 74 9.49 -10.88 -3.01
N GLY A 75 10.41 -9.98 -3.37
CA GLY A 75 10.32 -9.10 -4.53
C GLY A 75 10.20 -7.62 -4.19
N ASP A 76 9.01 -7.20 -3.76
CA ASP A 76 8.66 -5.77 -3.75
C ASP A 76 8.02 -5.31 -2.43
N PHE A 77 7.76 -6.20 -1.49
CA PHE A 77 6.93 -5.93 -0.31
C PHE A 77 7.55 -6.53 0.95
N SER A 78 7.45 -5.78 2.05
CA SER A 78 7.90 -6.17 3.38
C SER A 78 6.77 -5.99 4.39
N LEU A 79 6.70 -6.92 5.32
CA LEU A 79 5.73 -6.96 6.40
C LEU A 79 6.46 -6.88 7.73
N ALA A 80 6.07 -5.91 8.55
CA ALA A 80 6.62 -5.73 9.88
C ALA A 80 5.46 -5.60 10.88
N PRO A 81 5.17 -6.63 11.69
CA PRO A 81 4.31 -6.46 12.85
C PRO A 81 5.02 -5.51 13.83
N ASP A 82 4.22 -4.65 14.45
CA ASP A 82 4.64 -3.76 15.54
C ASP A 82 3.65 -3.98 16.69
N VAL A 83 4.07 -4.80 17.65
CA VAL A 83 3.37 -5.05 18.90
C VAL A 83 4.24 -4.53 20.04
N ARG A 84 3.70 -3.56 20.77
CA ARG A 84 4.38 -2.81 21.82
C ARG A 84 3.80 -3.14 23.20
N ALA A 85 4.62 -2.91 24.23
CA ALA A 85 4.26 -3.22 25.61
C ALA A 85 3.12 -2.35 26.17
N ASP A 86 2.87 -1.20 25.56
CA ASP A 86 1.75 -0.29 25.85
C ASP A 86 0.40 -0.77 25.28
N GLY A 87 0.39 -1.94 24.64
CA GLY A 87 -0.80 -2.57 24.06
C GLY A 87 -1.05 -2.16 22.61
N HIS A 88 -0.15 -1.37 22.00
CA HIS A 88 -0.24 -0.98 20.60
C HIS A 88 0.17 -2.11 19.69
N ALA A 89 -0.65 -2.38 18.68
CA ALA A 89 -0.54 -3.54 17.83
C ALA A 89 -1.02 -3.20 16.41
N ALA A 90 -0.05 -3.14 15.50
CA ALA A 90 -0.26 -2.78 14.10
C ALA A 90 0.60 -3.64 13.18
N ILE A 91 0.18 -3.76 11.92
CA ILE A 91 0.98 -4.37 10.86
C ILE A 91 1.33 -3.30 9.85
N ASN A 92 2.63 -3.17 9.58
CA ASN A 92 3.17 -2.29 8.57
C ASN A 92 3.51 -3.08 7.31
N ALA A 93 2.75 -2.82 6.27
CA ALA A 93 2.86 -3.42 4.95
C ALA A 93 3.52 -2.39 4.00
N VAL A 94 4.83 -2.51 3.73
CA VAL A 94 5.61 -1.48 3.04
C VAL A 94 6.29 -2.02 1.78
N SER A 95 6.32 -1.21 0.73
CA SER A 95 7.14 -1.47 -0.46
C SER A 95 8.21 -0.38 -0.62
N SER A 96 9.48 -0.77 -0.54
CA SER A 96 10.62 0.12 -0.81
C SER A 96 10.69 0.51 -2.29
N LYS A 97 10.34 -0.41 -3.20
CA LYS A 97 10.30 -0.14 -4.65
C LYS A 97 9.24 0.89 -5.03
N TRP A 98 8.06 0.81 -4.42
CA TRP A 98 6.93 1.68 -4.75
C TRP A 98 6.78 2.88 -3.81
N HIS A 99 7.69 3.03 -2.84
CA HIS A 99 7.71 4.13 -1.86
C HIS A 99 6.35 4.38 -1.21
N MET A 100 5.59 3.30 -0.96
CA MET A 100 4.25 3.34 -0.38
C MET A 100 4.10 2.26 0.68
N GLY A 101 3.21 2.49 1.63
CA GLY A 101 2.90 1.56 2.69
C GLY A 101 1.45 1.63 3.10
N HIS A 102 1.01 0.55 3.73
CA HIS A 102 -0.29 0.39 4.34
C HIS A 102 -0.09 -0.02 5.80
N ILE A 103 -0.82 0.62 6.70
CA ILE A 103 -0.77 0.27 8.12
C ILE A 103 -2.19 -0.09 8.55
N VAL A 104 -2.32 -1.23 9.22
CA VAL A 104 -3.60 -1.68 9.78
C VAL A 104 -3.43 -1.87 11.28
N TYR A 105 -4.26 -1.18 12.05
CA TYR A 105 -4.28 -1.24 13.51
C TYR A 105 -5.36 -2.22 13.97
N PHE A 106 -5.05 -3.08 14.94
CA PHE A 106 -5.96 -4.09 15.46
C PHE A 106 -6.15 -4.04 16.98
N ASP A 107 -5.36 -3.25 17.69
CA ASP A 107 -5.69 -2.77 19.02
C ASP A 107 -6.39 -1.40 18.98
N ASN A 108 -6.66 -0.83 20.16
CA ASN A 108 -7.25 0.50 20.30
C ASN A 108 -6.23 1.50 20.87
N HIS A 109 -5.23 1.86 20.07
CA HIS A 109 -4.10 2.71 20.47
C HIS A 109 -4.52 4.12 20.96
N SER A 110 -5.68 4.64 20.55
CA SER A 110 -6.02 6.07 20.74
C SER A 110 -7.52 6.38 20.88
N GLY A 111 -8.35 5.42 21.29
CA GLY A 111 -9.79 5.62 21.46
C GLY A 111 -10.60 5.73 20.16
N ALA A 112 -9.94 5.67 18.99
CA ALA A 112 -10.57 5.70 17.67
C ALA A 112 -11.15 4.33 17.20
N GLY A 113 -11.03 3.28 18.01
CA GLY A 113 -11.53 1.93 17.70
C GLY A 113 -10.53 1.10 16.90
N ARG A 114 -10.75 -0.23 16.90
CA ARG A 114 -9.98 -1.21 16.12
C ARG A 114 -10.32 -1.08 14.63
N GLY A 115 -9.37 -1.40 13.74
CA GLY A 115 -9.61 -1.41 12.29
C GLY A 115 -9.32 -0.09 11.57
N ARG A 116 -8.61 0.84 12.24
CA ARG A 116 -8.05 2.00 11.56
C ARG A 116 -7.06 1.54 10.50
N ARG A 117 -7.14 2.19 9.33
CA ARG A 117 -6.28 1.93 8.17
C ARG A 117 -5.62 3.22 7.75
N GLU A 118 -4.32 3.15 7.52
CA GLU A 118 -3.51 4.28 7.09
C GLU A 118 -2.82 3.92 5.78
N CYS A 119 -2.74 4.90 4.89
CA CYS A 119 -1.88 4.84 3.72
C CYS A 119 -0.72 5.81 3.94
N ARG A 120 0.51 5.35 3.69
CA ARG A 120 1.73 6.14 3.83
C ARG A 120 2.49 6.18 2.52
N VAL A 121 3.04 7.33 2.18
CA VAL A 121 3.92 7.53 1.02
C VAL A 121 5.27 8.02 1.54
N TYR A 122 6.36 7.43 1.05
CA TYR A 122 7.72 7.64 1.55
C TYR A 122 8.56 8.54 0.63
N ASN A 123 7.95 9.13 -0.39
CA ASN A 123 8.57 10.07 -1.31
C ASN A 123 7.63 11.26 -1.63
N ASN A 124 8.09 12.15 -2.51
CA ASN A 124 7.35 13.34 -2.94
C ASN A 124 6.54 13.12 -4.23
N ASP A 125 6.20 11.87 -4.59
CA ASP A 125 5.46 11.57 -5.82
C ASP A 125 3.99 12.00 -5.70
N SER A 126 3.59 13.00 -6.47
CA SER A 126 2.23 13.56 -6.43
C SER A 126 1.14 12.56 -6.83
N VAL A 127 1.45 11.59 -7.70
CA VAL A 127 0.51 10.53 -8.10
C VAL A 127 0.24 9.59 -6.93
N LEU A 128 1.29 9.20 -6.21
CA LEU A 128 1.16 8.37 -5.00
C LEU A 128 0.31 9.07 -3.93
N HIS A 129 0.60 10.34 -3.66
CA HIS A 129 -0.17 11.15 -2.70
C HIS A 129 -1.64 11.29 -3.10
N GLN A 130 -1.93 11.49 -4.38
CA GLN A 130 -3.31 11.56 -4.88
C GLN A 130 -4.06 10.24 -4.70
N VAL A 131 -3.42 9.11 -5.01
CA VAL A 131 -4.03 7.79 -4.85
C VAL A 131 -4.27 7.50 -3.37
N CYS A 132 -3.29 7.76 -2.52
CA CYS A 132 -3.35 7.52 -1.07
C CYS A 132 -4.50 8.28 -0.38
N ARG A 133 -4.68 9.56 -0.74
CA ARG A 133 -5.81 10.40 -0.27
C ARG A 133 -7.17 9.90 -0.76
N GLY A 134 -7.23 9.23 -1.91
CA GLY A 134 -8.47 8.70 -2.48
C GLY A 134 -8.89 7.34 -1.93
N LEU A 135 -8.00 6.59 -1.27
CA LEU A 135 -8.25 5.21 -0.83
C LEU A 135 -8.55 5.07 0.66
N THR A 136 -8.15 6.04 1.48
CA THR A 136 -8.31 5.95 2.93
C THR A 136 -9.08 7.14 3.47
N ASN A 137 -9.96 6.91 4.45
CA ASN A 137 -10.63 7.96 5.23
C ASN A 137 -9.69 8.60 6.28
N SER A 138 -8.41 8.22 6.29
CA SER A 138 -7.37 8.71 7.18
C SER A 138 -6.09 8.87 6.37
N ALA A 139 -6.04 9.95 5.58
CA ALA A 139 -4.79 10.44 5.04
C ALA A 139 -3.97 10.95 6.24
N SER A 140 -2.97 10.20 6.71
CA SER A 140 -1.94 10.80 7.54
C SER A 140 -1.13 11.73 6.62
N GLY A 141 -1.51 13.01 6.65
CA GLY A 141 -0.61 14.07 6.24
C GLY A 141 0.68 13.94 7.04
N ASN A 142 1.82 13.99 6.33
CA ASN A 142 3.19 14.09 6.84
C ASN A 142 3.32 13.98 8.37
N SER A 143 3.30 12.77 8.90
CA SER A 143 3.58 12.52 10.31
C SER A 143 4.63 11.43 10.40
N VAL A 144 5.88 11.90 10.38
CA VAL A 144 7.04 11.15 10.86
C VAL A 144 6.84 10.99 12.36
N SER A 145 6.52 9.79 12.82
CA SER A 145 6.86 9.36 14.18
C SER A 145 6.86 7.85 14.28
N GLY A 146 8.09 7.31 14.27
CA GLY A 146 8.45 6.30 15.25
C GLY A 146 8.10 4.85 14.95
N TYR A 147 8.25 4.35 13.73
CA TYR A 147 8.45 2.91 13.52
C TYR A 147 9.84 2.69 12.94
N THR A 148 10.74 2.30 13.83
CA THR A 148 12.09 1.85 13.53
C THR A 148 11.98 0.69 12.54
N TYR A 149 12.46 0.92 11.33
CA TYR A 149 12.56 -0.13 10.34
C TYR A 149 13.57 -1.16 10.84
N TYR A 150 13.14 -2.40 11.08
CA TYR A 150 14.05 -3.54 10.96
C TYR A 150 14.27 -3.76 9.46
N ILE A 151 15.14 -2.92 8.88
CA ILE A 151 15.76 -3.23 7.60
C ILE A 151 16.68 -4.40 7.88
N PHE A 152 16.36 -5.56 7.32
CA PHE A 152 17.28 -6.68 7.24
C PHE A 152 18.57 -6.18 6.57
N GLN A 153 19.65 -6.10 7.35
CA GLN A 153 21.00 -6.33 6.84
C GLN A 153 21.26 -7.84 6.82
#